data_AF-A0A843K665-F1
#
_entry.id   AF-A0A843K665-F1
#
_cell.length_a   1.000
_cell.length_b   1.000
_cell.length_c   1.000
_cell.angle_alpha   90.00
_cell.angle_beta   90.00
_cell.angle_gamma   90.00
#
_symmetry.space_group_name_H-M   'P 1'
#
loop_
_entity.id
_entity.type
_entity.pdbx_description
1 polymer ?
#
loop_
_entity_poly.entity_id
_entity_poly.type
_entity_poly.pdbx_seq_one_letter_code
_entity_poly.pdbx_strand_id
1 'polypeptide(L)'
;MKSVGVLIATLLALVALSGCLGGNDSDNKDTSAAREENISGELSVNSVRALLSSDEADGASIEVNNGQVNITRKMAENLNNEMMVDGARIDTIDILKDVFQDERVSSVMVTSGVHLTDKYGQTTYELGSVYLMSRDTYEKINWDKFLFKNLDDVADKHYINPVLRN
;
A
#
# COMPACT_ATOMS: atom_id res chain seq x y z
N MET A 1 34.15 7.85 -36.69
CA MET A 1 34.19 6.62 -37.50
C MET A 1 34.94 5.53 -36.75
N LYS A 2 34.21 4.63 -36.09
CA LYS A 2 34.52 3.20 -35.87
C LYS A 2 33.17 2.53 -35.63
N SER A 3 32.83 1.63 -36.53
CA SER A 3 31.62 0.81 -36.63
C SER A 3 31.74 -0.45 -35.76
N VAL A 4 30.71 -1.31 -35.87
CA VAL A 4 30.52 -2.67 -35.33
C VAL A 4 29.64 -2.65 -34.06
N GLY A 5 28.38 -3.07 -34.04
CA GLY A 5 27.64 -3.97 -34.93
C GLY A 5 27.29 -5.23 -34.15
N VAL A 6 26.11 -5.28 -33.52
CA VAL A 6 25.57 -6.49 -32.89
C VAL A 6 24.31 -6.89 -33.64
N LEU A 7 24.41 -8.04 -34.32
CA LEU A 7 23.32 -8.75 -34.98
C LEU A 7 22.37 -9.31 -33.92
N ILE A 8 21.07 -9.01 -34.02
CA ILE A 8 20.02 -9.81 -33.39
C ILE A 8 19.44 -10.70 -34.48
N ALA A 9 19.74 -11.99 -34.38
CA ALA A 9 19.31 -13.01 -35.31
C ALA A 9 17.81 -13.30 -35.13
N THR A 10 17.06 -13.14 -36.22
CA THR A 10 15.71 -13.66 -36.41
C THR A 10 15.76 -15.17 -36.53
N LEU A 11 15.03 -15.91 -35.69
CA LEU A 11 14.77 -17.33 -35.91
C LEU A 11 13.26 -17.58 -35.99
N LEU A 12 12.80 -17.79 -37.22
CA LEU A 12 11.51 -18.39 -37.56
C LEU A 12 11.57 -19.88 -37.23
N ALA A 13 10.58 -20.41 -36.51
CA ALA A 13 10.33 -21.84 -36.45
C ALA A 13 8.87 -22.11 -36.86
N LEU A 14 8.71 -22.58 -38.10
CA LEU A 14 7.49 -23.12 -38.67
C LEU A 14 7.65 -24.65 -38.65
N VAL A 15 6.81 -25.37 -37.89
CA VAL A 15 6.69 -26.85 -38.02
C VAL A 15 5.23 -27.28 -37.96
N ALA A 16 4.74 -27.63 -39.15
CA ALA A 16 3.80 -28.68 -39.56
C ALA A 16 2.62 -29.12 -38.65
N LEU A 17 1.42 -29.03 -39.23
CA LEU A 17 0.28 -29.90 -38.97
C LEU A 17 0.62 -31.38 -39.23
N SER A 18 0.19 -32.28 -38.33
CA SER A 18 -0.37 -33.59 -38.67
C SER A 18 -0.98 -34.28 -37.44
N GLY A 19 -2.14 -34.93 -37.62
CA GLY A 19 -2.52 -36.12 -36.86
C GLY A 19 -3.68 -35.99 -35.87
N CYS A 20 -4.87 -36.43 -36.29
CA CYS A 20 -5.98 -36.82 -35.42
C CYS A 20 -5.65 -38.08 -34.59
N LEU A 21 -6.22 -38.18 -33.37
CA LEU A 21 -6.86 -39.36 -32.73
C LEU A 21 -6.54 -39.48 -31.22
N GLY A 22 -7.61 -39.51 -30.40
CA GLY A 22 -7.71 -40.42 -29.24
C GLY A 22 -7.46 -39.85 -27.84
N GLY A 23 -8.55 -39.65 -27.10
CA GLY A 23 -8.77 -40.22 -25.75
C GLY A 23 -7.94 -39.75 -24.55
N ASN A 24 -8.65 -39.16 -23.57
CA ASN A 24 -8.51 -39.32 -22.11
C ASN A 24 -7.09 -39.32 -21.50
N ASP A 25 -6.71 -38.23 -20.84
CA ASP A 25 -6.71 -38.17 -19.37
C ASP A 25 -6.32 -36.76 -18.89
N SER A 26 -7.15 -36.23 -17.99
CA SER A 26 -7.01 -34.94 -17.35
C SER A 26 -5.96 -35.01 -16.23
N ASP A 27 -4.77 -34.46 -16.48
CA ASP A 27 -3.83 -34.03 -15.45
C ASP A 27 -3.43 -32.58 -15.75
N ASN A 28 -4.22 -31.63 -15.22
CA ASN A 28 -3.92 -30.21 -15.31
C ASN A 28 -2.82 -29.85 -14.29
N LYS A 29 -1.55 -30.00 -14.68
CA LYS A 29 -0.43 -29.26 -14.08
C LYS A 29 -0.27 -27.94 -14.82
N ASP A 30 -1.18 -27.01 -14.54
CA ASP A 30 -0.97 -25.61 -14.90
C ASP A 30 0.17 -25.06 -14.04
N THR A 31 1.31 -24.99 -14.71
CA THR A 31 2.48 -24.22 -14.33
C THR A 31 2.02 -22.77 -14.16
N SER A 32 1.96 -22.31 -12.91
CA SER A 32 1.77 -20.91 -12.57
C SER A 32 2.94 -20.12 -13.15
N ALA A 33 2.73 -19.60 -14.36
CA ALA A 33 3.55 -18.55 -14.93
C ALA A 33 3.34 -17.31 -14.07
N ALA A 34 4.37 -16.96 -13.29
CA ALA A 34 4.45 -15.69 -12.61
C ALA A 34 4.26 -14.57 -13.64
N ARG A 35 3.15 -13.85 -13.49
CA ARG A 35 2.81 -12.66 -14.28
C ARG A 35 3.70 -11.52 -13.78
N GLU A 36 4.85 -11.34 -14.40
CA GLU A 36 5.59 -10.07 -14.32
C GLU A 36 4.79 -9.01 -15.10
N GLU A 37 3.94 -8.26 -14.40
CA GLU A 37 3.39 -7.03 -14.98
C GLU A 37 4.49 -5.95 -15.01
N ASN A 38 4.79 -5.49 -16.23
CA ASN A 38 5.60 -4.32 -16.50
C ASN A 38 5.03 -3.09 -15.77
N ILE A 39 5.63 -2.69 -14.65
CA ILE A 39 5.32 -1.43 -13.95
C ILE A 39 5.94 -0.25 -14.73
N SER A 40 5.32 0.10 -15.87
CA SER A 40 5.67 1.33 -16.63
C SER A 40 4.52 2.32 -16.73
N GLY A 41 3.42 2.06 -16.03
CA GLY A 41 2.26 2.96 -15.95
C GLY A 41 2.43 4.07 -14.91
N GLU A 42 1.60 5.10 -15.03
CA GLU A 42 1.42 6.12 -13.97
C GLU A 42 0.88 5.44 -12.69
N LEU A 43 1.31 5.92 -11.51
CA LEU A 43 0.75 5.44 -10.24
C LEU A 43 -0.74 5.81 -10.20
N SER A 44 -1.60 4.84 -9.95
CA SER A 44 -3.05 5.03 -9.95
C SER A 44 -3.66 4.68 -8.59
N VAL A 45 -4.86 5.19 -8.33
CA VAL A 45 -5.65 4.81 -7.14
C VAL A 45 -5.91 3.31 -7.09
N ASN A 46 -6.14 2.65 -8.23
CA ASN A 46 -6.41 1.21 -8.28
C ASN A 46 -5.17 0.38 -7.96
N SER A 47 -3.98 0.79 -8.42
CA SER A 47 -2.74 0.11 -8.06
C SER A 47 -2.45 0.25 -6.58
N VAL A 48 -2.63 1.44 -5.99
CA VAL A 48 -2.47 1.63 -4.53
C VAL A 48 -3.48 0.78 -3.76
N ARG A 49 -4.75 0.76 -4.16
CA ARG A 49 -5.78 -0.05 -3.50
C ARG A 49 -5.50 -1.55 -3.56
N ALA A 50 -4.88 -2.03 -4.63
CA ALA A 50 -4.51 -3.43 -4.77
C ALA A 50 -3.32 -3.86 -3.88
N LEU A 51 -2.53 -2.90 -3.37
CA LEU A 51 -1.43 -3.16 -2.44
C LEU A 51 -1.92 -3.29 -1.00
N LEU A 52 -2.95 -2.53 -0.63
CA LEU A 52 -3.50 -2.52 0.72
C LEU A 52 -4.17 -3.85 1.06
N SER A 53 -4.01 -4.28 2.32
CA SER A 53 -4.85 -5.34 2.88
C SER A 53 -6.34 -4.99 2.76
N SER A 54 -7.21 -6.01 2.78
CA SER A 54 -8.67 -5.78 2.70
C SER A 54 -9.19 -4.89 3.83
N ASP A 55 -8.63 -5.02 5.03
CA ASP A 55 -9.03 -4.25 6.20
C ASP A 55 -8.60 -2.78 6.07
N GLU A 56 -7.42 -2.53 5.47
CA GLU A 56 -6.88 -1.19 5.23
C GLU A 56 -7.53 -0.49 4.04
N ALA A 57 -8.02 -1.24 3.06
CA ALA A 57 -8.75 -0.73 1.92
C ALA A 57 -10.23 -0.43 2.24
N ASP A 58 -10.82 -1.10 3.24
CA ASP A 58 -12.25 -0.97 3.54
C ASP A 58 -12.60 0.42 4.08
N GLY A 59 -13.60 1.05 3.46
CA GLY A 59 -14.01 2.42 3.79
C GLY A 59 -12.95 3.52 3.56
N ALA A 60 -11.76 3.19 3.05
CA ALA A 60 -10.68 4.15 2.86
C ALA A 60 -10.87 4.97 1.57
N SER A 61 -10.79 6.29 1.70
CA SER A 61 -10.65 7.21 0.56
C SER A 61 -9.18 7.32 0.18
N ILE A 62 -8.87 7.14 -1.10
CA ILE A 62 -7.50 7.13 -1.62
C ILE A 62 -7.39 8.15 -2.75
N GLU A 63 -6.41 9.03 -2.64
CA GLU A 63 -6.03 10.00 -3.67
C GLU A 63 -4.57 9.79 -4.05
N VAL A 64 -4.26 9.91 -5.34
CA VAL A 64 -2.90 9.78 -5.86
C VAL A 64 -2.58 11.01 -6.71
N ASN A 65 -1.47 11.68 -6.40
CA ASN A 65 -1.01 12.86 -7.12
C ASN A 65 0.51 12.83 -7.27
N ASN A 66 1.02 12.61 -8.49
CA ASN A 66 2.46 12.63 -8.80
C ASN A 66 3.31 11.81 -7.81
N GLY A 67 2.91 10.57 -7.53
CA GLY A 67 3.61 9.69 -6.59
C GLY A 67 3.32 9.97 -5.11
N GLN A 68 2.51 10.97 -4.76
CA GLN A 68 2.03 11.18 -3.39
C GLN A 68 0.71 10.45 -3.21
N VAL A 69 0.59 9.69 -2.12
CA VAL A 69 -0.61 8.91 -1.80
C VAL A 69 -1.24 9.47 -0.54
N ASN A 70 -2.49 9.92 -0.61
CA ASN A 70 -3.25 10.34 0.56
C ASN A 70 -4.33 9.29 0.84
N ILE A 71 -4.35 8.75 2.06
CA ILE A 71 -5.31 7.77 2.53
C ILE A 71 -6.06 8.37 3.70
N THR A 72 -7.38 8.48 3.58
CA THR A 72 -8.27 8.92 4.66
C THR A 72 -9.17 7.76 5.09
N ARG A 73 -9.18 7.45 6.39
CA ARG A 73 -9.94 6.35 6.97
C ARG A 73 -10.61 6.74 8.28
N LYS A 74 -11.55 5.90 8.74
CA LYS A 74 -12.08 5.98 10.10
C LYS A 74 -11.07 5.36 11.06
N MET A 75 -10.80 6.04 12.17
CA MET A 75 -10.08 5.50 13.31
C MET A 75 -10.93 4.45 14.01
N ALA A 76 -10.36 3.27 14.25
CA ALA A 76 -11.04 2.21 14.98
C ALA A 76 -11.36 2.63 16.43
N GLU A 77 -12.57 2.33 16.88
CA GLU A 77 -12.98 2.54 18.26
C GLU A 77 -12.32 1.50 19.17
N ASN A 78 -11.99 1.89 20.40
CA ASN A 78 -11.33 1.01 21.37
C ASN A 78 -11.71 1.37 22.81
N LEU A 79 -11.23 0.59 23.78
CA LEU A 79 -11.59 0.74 25.21
C LEU A 79 -11.24 2.11 25.78
N ASN A 80 -10.17 2.74 25.29
CA ASN A 80 -9.75 4.08 25.69
C ASN A 80 -9.02 4.78 24.53
N ASN A 81 -8.79 6.08 24.72
CA ASN A 81 -8.15 6.94 23.74
C ASN A 81 -6.72 6.48 23.38
N GLU A 82 -5.91 6.07 24.35
CA GLU A 82 -4.54 5.59 24.10
C GLU A 82 -4.55 4.38 23.16
N MET A 83 -5.45 3.42 23.38
CA MET A 83 -5.60 2.24 22.53
C MET A 83 -6.10 2.57 21.13
N MET A 84 -6.93 3.61 20.97
CA MET A 84 -7.34 4.09 19.65
C MET A 84 -6.14 4.69 18.88
N VAL A 85 -5.31 5.47 19.56
CA VAL A 85 -4.09 6.04 18.96
C VAL A 85 -3.07 4.94 18.65
N ASP A 86 -2.89 3.97 19.55
CA ASP A 86 -2.01 2.82 19.32
C ASP A 86 -2.49 1.99 18.12
N GLY A 87 -3.80 1.75 18.00
CA GLY A 87 -4.41 1.14 16.82
C GLY A 87 -4.07 1.92 15.56
N ALA A 88 -4.32 3.24 15.55
CA ALA A 88 -4.04 4.10 14.41
C ALA A 88 -2.55 4.12 13.99
N ARG A 89 -1.61 3.94 14.93
CA ARG A 89 -0.19 3.80 14.62
C ARG A 89 0.13 2.48 13.93
N ILE A 90 -0.41 1.36 14.43
CA ILE A 90 -0.22 0.03 13.85
C ILE A 90 -0.78 0.00 12.42
N ASP A 91 -2.03 0.39 12.29
CA ASP A 91 -2.75 0.65 11.06
C ASP A 91 -1.94 1.46 10.04
N THR A 92 -1.39 2.61 10.47
CA THR A 92 -0.55 3.46 9.63
C THR A 92 0.72 2.72 9.18
N ILE A 93 1.37 1.97 10.06
CA ILE A 93 2.58 1.21 9.72
C ILE A 93 2.29 0.14 8.68
N ASP A 94 1.15 -0.55 8.80
CA ASP A 94 0.76 -1.57 7.84
C ASP A 94 0.48 -0.95 6.47
N ILE A 95 -0.26 0.17 6.42
CA ILE A 95 -0.45 0.97 5.20
C ILE A 95 0.90 1.37 4.58
N LEU A 96 1.84 1.88 5.39
CA LEU A 96 3.14 2.33 4.89
C LEU A 96 3.91 1.16 4.27
N LYS A 97 3.94 0.00 4.95
CA LYS A 97 4.61 -1.20 4.46
C LYS A 97 4.01 -1.74 3.17
N ASP A 98 2.69 -1.67 3.03
CA ASP A 98 1.98 -2.13 1.84
C ASP A 98 2.20 -1.18 0.66
N VAL A 99 1.97 0.12 0.86
CA VAL A 99 1.98 1.12 -0.21
C VAL A 99 3.40 1.38 -0.74
N PHE A 100 4.42 1.38 0.12
CA PHE A 100 5.80 1.63 -0.33
C PHE A 100 6.44 0.48 -1.11
N GLN A 101 5.78 -0.69 -1.23
CA GLN A 101 6.19 -1.76 -2.15
C GLN A 101 6.22 -1.29 -3.61
N ASP A 102 5.43 -0.28 -3.95
CA ASP A 102 5.47 0.35 -5.27
C ASP A 102 6.49 1.49 -5.29
N GLU A 103 7.62 1.26 -5.99
CA GLU A 103 8.74 2.21 -6.10
C GLU A 103 8.33 3.58 -6.64
N ARG A 104 7.19 3.71 -7.32
CA ARG A 104 6.67 4.98 -7.83
C ARG A 104 6.13 5.90 -6.73
N VAL A 105 5.86 5.36 -5.55
CA VAL A 105 5.38 6.14 -4.39
C VAL A 105 6.53 6.94 -3.79
N SER A 106 6.36 8.25 -3.73
CA SER A 106 7.31 9.20 -3.15
C SER A 106 7.00 9.53 -1.68
N SER A 107 5.72 9.55 -1.30
CA SER A 107 5.26 9.79 0.06
C SER A 107 3.85 9.29 0.28
N VAL A 108 3.52 8.98 1.53
CA VAL A 108 2.21 8.52 1.97
C VAL A 108 1.75 9.38 3.14
N MET A 109 0.53 9.90 3.06
CA MET A 109 -0.17 10.57 4.14
C MET A 109 -1.36 9.73 4.58
N VAL A 110 -1.40 9.35 5.85
CA VAL A 110 -2.54 8.63 6.45
C VAL A 110 -3.26 9.58 7.40
N THR A 111 -4.54 9.80 7.15
CA THR A 111 -5.43 10.62 7.96
C THR A 111 -6.53 9.73 8.56
N SER A 112 -6.59 9.65 9.88
CA SER A 112 -7.59 8.87 10.60
C SER A 112 -8.57 9.81 11.30
N GLY A 113 -9.83 9.80 10.90
CA GLY A 113 -10.90 10.59 11.53
C GLY A 113 -11.62 9.80 12.62
N VAL A 114 -12.07 10.48 13.67
CA VAL A 114 -12.61 9.87 14.88
C VAL A 114 -13.96 10.49 15.24
N HIS A 115 -14.87 9.69 15.78
CA HIS A 115 -16.08 10.21 16.40
C HIS A 115 -15.80 10.49 17.89
N LEU A 116 -16.00 11.72 18.33
CA LEU A 116 -15.84 12.13 19.73
C LEU A 116 -17.21 12.46 20.32
N THR A 117 -17.50 11.90 21.49
CA THR A 117 -18.76 12.15 22.21
C THR A 117 -18.48 13.02 23.43
N ASP A 118 -19.16 14.16 23.53
CA ASP A 118 -19.02 15.07 24.67
C ASP A 118 -19.72 14.54 25.93
N LYS A 119 -19.53 15.24 27.06
CA LYS A 119 -20.16 14.90 28.35
C LYS A 119 -21.70 15.01 28.35
N TYR A 120 -22.29 15.58 27.31
CA TYR A 120 -23.72 15.72 27.11
C TYR A 120 -24.27 14.67 26.12
N GLY A 121 -23.41 13.78 25.58
CA GLY A 121 -23.79 12.73 24.65
C GLY A 121 -23.87 13.17 23.18
N GLN A 122 -23.34 14.33 22.82
CA GLN A 122 -23.30 14.78 21.43
C GLN A 122 -22.05 14.24 20.74
N THR A 123 -22.22 13.60 19.57
CA THR A 123 -21.12 13.02 18.79
C THR A 123 -20.77 13.89 17.59
N THR A 124 -19.50 14.24 17.44
CA THR A 124 -18.93 14.95 16.29
C THR A 124 -17.87 14.10 15.59
N TYR A 125 -17.77 14.20 14.27
CA TYR A 125 -16.66 13.60 13.52
C TYR A 125 -15.54 14.62 13.37
N GLU A 126 -14.36 14.27 13.88
CA GLU A 126 -13.21 15.16 13.95
C GLU A 126 -11.95 14.46 13.43
N LEU A 127 -10.90 15.27 13.20
CA LEU A 127 -9.58 14.74 12.87
C LEU A 127 -9.00 14.03 14.10
N GLY A 128 -8.66 12.74 13.98
CA GLY A 128 -8.05 11.95 15.04
C GLY A 128 -6.53 11.97 14.98
N SER A 129 -5.96 11.51 13.87
CA SER A 129 -4.50 11.53 13.65
C SER A 129 -4.12 11.76 12.20
N VAL A 130 -2.91 12.28 11.99
CA VAL A 130 -2.27 12.40 10.66
C VAL A 130 -0.83 11.93 10.79
N TYR A 131 -0.36 11.14 9.82
CA TYR A 131 1.05 10.83 9.64
C TYR A 131 1.43 11.01 8.18
N LEU A 132 2.52 11.72 7.92
CA LEU A 132 3.14 11.85 6.61
C LEU A 132 4.53 11.21 6.68
N MET A 133 4.82 10.35 5.72
CA MET A 133 6.14 9.74 5.57
C MET A 133 6.55 9.74 4.10
N SER A 134 7.77 10.18 3.83
CA SER A 134 8.47 10.08 2.55
C SER A 134 9.16 8.73 2.39
N ARG A 135 9.43 8.35 1.14
CA ARG A 135 10.23 7.16 0.83
C ARG A 135 11.59 7.17 1.52
N ASP A 136 12.29 8.31 1.49
CA ASP A 136 13.59 8.49 2.14
C ASP A 136 13.56 8.21 3.64
N THR A 137 12.46 8.54 4.31
CA THR A 137 12.27 8.27 5.74
C THR A 137 11.89 6.81 5.96
N TYR A 138 10.99 6.27 5.13
CA TYR A 138 10.59 4.85 5.17
C TYR A 138 11.80 3.90 5.05
N GLU A 139 12.72 4.20 4.13
CA GLU A 139 13.90 3.36 3.85
C GLU A 139 14.97 3.38 4.95
N LYS A 140 14.93 4.36 5.87
CA LYS A 140 15.85 4.41 7.03
C LYS A 140 15.42 3.51 8.18
N ILE A 141 14.16 3.09 8.21
CA ILE A 141 13.57 2.38 9.35
C ILE A 141 13.87 0.88 9.26
N ASN A 142 14.32 0.30 10.38
CA ASN A 142 14.40 -1.14 10.53
C ASN A 142 13.02 -1.70 10.94
N TRP A 143 12.19 -2.00 9.95
CA TRP A 143 10.79 -2.41 10.12
C TRP A 143 10.59 -3.71 10.91
N ASP A 144 11.57 -4.60 10.95
CA ASP A 144 11.51 -5.86 11.72
C ASP A 144 11.60 -5.63 13.22
N LYS A 145 12.23 -4.53 13.63
CA LYS A 145 12.45 -4.17 15.04
C LYS A 145 11.75 -2.87 15.43
N PHE A 146 10.97 -2.30 14.52
CA PHE A 146 10.33 -1.02 14.73
C PHE A 146 9.16 -1.16 15.70
N LEU A 147 9.15 -0.31 16.73
CA LEU A 147 8.04 -0.24 17.68
C LEU A 147 7.05 0.80 17.20
N PHE A 148 5.76 0.46 17.15
CA PHE A 148 4.73 1.37 16.65
C PHE A 148 4.67 2.69 17.42
N LYS A 149 5.02 2.68 18.71
CA LYS A 149 5.07 3.90 19.54
C LYS A 149 6.13 4.91 19.09
N ASN A 150 7.11 4.49 18.29
CA ASN A 150 8.14 5.37 17.74
C ASN A 150 7.68 6.08 16.46
N LEU A 151 6.49 5.77 15.92
CA LEU A 151 6.01 6.34 14.66
C LEU A 151 5.96 7.88 14.72
N ASP A 152 5.47 8.43 15.82
CA ASP A 152 5.36 9.86 16.06
C ASP A 152 6.73 10.58 15.93
N ASP A 153 7.81 9.92 16.35
CA ASP A 153 9.15 10.50 16.37
C ASP A 153 9.86 10.44 15.01
N VAL A 154 9.49 9.48 14.15
CA VAL A 154 10.18 9.25 12.87
C VAL A 154 9.39 9.74 11.66
N ALA A 155 8.07 9.92 11.79
CA ALA A 155 7.26 10.46 10.70
C ALA A 155 7.71 11.90 10.36
N ASP A 156 7.73 12.23 9.07
CA ASP A 156 8.15 13.57 8.62
C ASP A 156 7.20 14.66 9.13
N LYS A 157 5.92 14.32 9.26
CA LYS A 157 4.93 15.09 10.01
C LYS A 157 3.98 14.15 10.73
N HIS A 158 3.56 14.55 11.93
CA HIS A 158 2.49 13.87 12.64
C HIS A 158 1.55 14.89 13.31
N TYR A 159 0.32 14.44 13.56
CA TYR A 159 -0.65 15.11 14.41
C TYR A 159 -1.47 14.05 15.13
N ILE A 160 -1.75 14.28 16.41
CA ILE A 160 -2.71 13.51 17.20
C ILE A 160 -3.61 14.52 17.88
N ASN A 161 -4.92 14.31 17.78
CA ASN A 161 -5.92 15.16 18.43
C ASN A 161 -5.63 15.22 19.94
N PRO A 162 -5.50 16.42 20.54
CA PRO A 162 -5.20 16.56 21.96
C PRO A 162 -6.17 15.82 22.88
N VAL A 163 -7.43 15.66 22.49
CA VAL A 163 -8.44 14.93 23.28
C VAL A 163 -8.06 13.46 23.42
N LEU A 164 -7.37 12.89 22.44
CA LEU A 164 -6.96 11.48 22.43
C LEU A 164 -5.66 11.22 23.22
N ARG A 165 -5.01 12.25 23.76
CA ARG A 165 -3.75 12.14 24.51
C ARG A 165 -3.93 12.16 26.03
N ASN A 166 -5.18 12.16 26.49
CA ASN A 166 -5.58 12.29 27.90
C ASN A 166 -6.09 10.99 28.48
#